data_AF-A0A959IQV9-F1
#
_entry.id   AF-A0A959IQV9-F1
#
_cell.length_a   1.000
_cell.length_b   1.000
_cell.length_c   1.000
_cell.angle_alpha   90.00
_cell.angle_beta   90.00
_cell.angle_gamma   90.00
#
_symmetry.space_group_name_H-M   'P 1'
#
loop_
_entity.id
_entity.type
_entity.pdbx_description
1 polymer ?
#
loop_
_entity_poly.entity_id
_entity_poly.type
_entity_poly.pdbx_seq_one_letter_code
_entity_poly.pdbx_strand_id
1 'polypeptide(L)' 'MQKHNSGWVSLSIALGEGEIDLLLQCLTKLLERKTGHFHFRAIDYGPEEGVADVEWSIKGEEEQDNMTIE' A
#
# COMPACT_ATOMS: atom_id res chain seq x y z
N MET A 1 25.97 -3.17 11.50
CA MET A 1 25.05 -3.39 10.36
C MET A 1 25.46 -2.45 9.25
N GLN A 2 25.98 -2.98 8.13
CA GLN A 2 26.21 -2.17 6.93
C GLN A 2 24.85 -1.72 6.39
N LYS A 3 24.66 -0.41 6.19
CA LYS A 3 23.53 0.11 5.42
C LYS A 3 23.70 -0.36 3.98
N HIS A 4 22.89 -1.31 3.54
CA HIS A 4 22.77 -1.60 2.12
C HIS A 4 22.15 -0.36 1.46
N ASN A 5 22.92 0.29 0.57
CA ASN A 5 22.46 1.38 -0.30
C ASN A 5 21.58 0.80 -1.43
N SER A 6 20.62 -0.04 -1.08
CA SER A 6 19.75 -0.72 -2.04
C SER A 6 18.58 0.16 -2.49
N GLY A 7 18.38 1.32 -1.87
CA GLY A 7 17.21 2.19 -2.09
C GLY A 7 15.94 1.68 -1.42
N TRP A 8 16.01 0.55 -0.69
CA TRP A 8 14.87 -0.02 -0.01
C TRP A 8 14.60 0.69 1.31
N VAL A 9 13.37 1.20 1.46
CA VAL A 9 12.84 1.75 2.70
C VAL A 9 11.77 0.79 3.21
N SER A 10 11.82 0.44 4.49
CA SER A 10 10.78 -0.38 5.11
C SER A 10 9.51 0.46 5.26
N LEU A 11 8.38 -0.07 4.79
CA LEU A 11 7.05 0.46 5.07
C LEU A 11 6.41 -0.40 6.17
N SER A 12 6.09 0.22 7.30
CA SER A 12 5.33 -0.39 8.39
C SER A 12 3.99 0.33 8.52
N ILE A 13 2.89 -0.41 8.46
CA ILE A 13 1.52 0.12 8.58
C ILE A 13 0.86 -0.57 9.78
N ALA A 14 0.47 0.22 10.79
CA ALA A 14 -0.34 -0.25 11.89
C ALA A 14 -1.82 0.03 11.58
N LEU A 15 -2.68 -0.98 11.76
CA LEU A 15 -4.12 -0.90 11.46
C LEU A 15 -4.92 -1.40 12.67
N GLY A 16 -6.02 -0.72 12.97
CA GLY A 16 -7.07 -1.22 13.86
C GLY A 16 -7.94 -2.28 13.18
N GLU A 17 -8.71 -3.04 13.97
CA GLU A 17 -9.55 -4.15 13.46
C GLU A 17 -10.51 -3.71 12.34
N GLY A 18 -11.21 -2.58 12.51
CA GLY A 18 -12.12 -2.07 11.46
C GLY A 18 -11.40 -1.60 10.19
N GLU A 19 -10.15 -1.16 10.30
CA GLU A 19 -9.32 -0.77 9.15
C GLU A 19 -8.81 -2.01 8.41
N ILE A 20 -8.51 -3.09 9.14
CA ILE A 20 -8.20 -4.41 8.56
C ILE A 20 -9.39 -4.91 7.75
N ASP A 21 -10.61 -4.86 8.30
CA ASP A 21 -11.82 -5.28 7.58
C ASP A 21 -12.05 -4.46 6.31
N LEU A 22 -11.81 -3.15 6.37
CA LEU A 22 -11.92 -2.28 5.20
C LEU A 22 -10.84 -2.61 4.15
N LEU A 23 -9.59 -2.85 4.57
CA LEU A 23 -8.50 -3.27 3.68
C LEU A 23 -8.85 -4.58 2.97
N LEU A 24 -9.35 -5.57 3.71
CA LEU A 24 -9.78 -6.86 3.14
C LEU A 24 -10.90 -6.69 2.11
N GLN A 25 -11.88 -5.82 2.37
CA GLN A 25 -12.95 -5.52 1.42
C GLN A 25 -12.41 -4.86 0.14
N CYS A 26 -11.48 -3.90 0.26
CA CYS A 26 -10.85 -3.25 -0.88
C CYS A 26 -10.00 -4.23 -1.71
N LEU A 27 -9.20 -5.07 -1.05
CA LEU A 27 -8.43 -6.13 -1.70
C LEU A 27 -9.33 -7.15 -2.41
N THR A 28 -10.47 -7.51 -1.78
CA THR A 28 -11.45 -8.40 -2.41
C THR A 28 -12.03 -7.79 -3.69
N LYS A 29 -12.44 -6.51 -3.65
CA LYS A 29 -12.93 -5.80 -4.85
C LYS A 29 -11.87 -5.72 -5.95
N LEU A 30 -10.60 -5.53 -5.57
CA LEU A 30 -9.48 -5.46 -6.49
C LEU A 30 -9.23 -6.83 -7.16
N LEU A 31 -9.23 -7.91 -6.37
CA LEU A 31 -9.10 -9.30 -6.85
C LEU A 31 -10.24 -9.69 -7.80
N GLU A 32 -11.47 -9.32 -7.46
CA GLU A 32 -12.67 -9.56 -8.29
C GLU A 32 -12.76 -8.62 -9.50
N ARG A 33 -11.76 -7.75 -9.73
CA ARG A 33 -11.73 -6.75 -10.81
C ARG A 33 -12.92 -5.78 -10.80
N LYS A 34 -13.52 -5.55 -9.63
CA LYS A 34 -14.60 -4.56 -9.41
C LYS A 34 -14.06 -3.14 -9.23
N THR A 35 -12.76 -3.00 -8.99
CA THR A 35 -12.00 -1.73 -9.05
C THR A 35 -10.63 -1.97 -9.69
N GLY A 36 -10.01 -0.94 -10.25
CA GLY A 36 -8.67 -1.00 -10.85
C GLY A 36 -7.53 -0.78 -9.86
N HIS A 37 -7.76 0.06 -8.85
CA HIS A 37 -6.84 0.38 -7.76
C HIS A 37 -7.61 0.99 -6.58
N PHE A 38 -6.95 1.17 -5.43
CA PHE A 38 -7.44 1.97 -4.32
C PHE A 38 -6.28 2.59 -3.53
N HIS A 39 -6.57 3.64 -2.75
CA HIS A 39 -5.58 4.39 -1.98
C HIS A 39 -5.92 4.41 -0.50
N PHE A 40 -4.90 4.35 0.37
CA PHE A 40 -4.97 4.73 1.77
C PHE A 40 -4.26 6.07 1.94
N ARG A 41 -4.98 7.06 2.47
CA ARG A 41 -4.50 8.43 2.66
C ARG A 41 -4.87 8.91 4.06
N ALA A 42 -3.98 9.66 4.70
CA ALA A 42 -4.32 10.38 5.92
C ALA A 42 -5.42 11.40 5.64
N ILE A 43 -6.43 11.45 6.51
CA ILE A 43 -7.59 12.36 6.38
C ILE A 43 -7.19 13.78 6.79
N ASP A 44 -6.39 13.90 7.87
CA ASP A 44 -5.90 15.17 8.37
C ASP A 44 -4.52 15.45 7.78
N TYR A 45 -4.47 16.37 6.82
CA TYR A 45 -3.23 16.85 6.23
C TYR A 45 -3.00 18.30 6.64
N GLY A 46 -1.81 18.58 7.19
CA GLY A 46 -1.27 19.93 7.33
C GLY A 46 -0.36 20.26 6.16
N PRO A 47 -0.24 21.53 5.73
CA PRO A 47 0.69 21.95 4.66
C PRO A 47 2.18 21.70 4.98
N GLU A 48 2.50 21.38 6.24
CA GLU A 48 3.85 21.09 6.71
C GLU A 48 4.15 19.57 6.79
N GLU A 49 3.14 18.72 6.60
CA GLU A 49 3.25 17.26 6.69
C GLU A 49 3.15 16.64 5.29
N GLY A 50 4.10 15.76 4.95
CA GLY A 50 4.10 15.08 3.65
C GLY A 50 2.92 14.12 3.52
N VAL A 51 2.25 14.10 2.35
CA VAL A 51 1.19 13.13 2.08
C VAL A 51 1.81 11.76 1.87
N ALA A 52 1.55 10.83 2.79
CA ALA A 52 1.72 9.42 2.54
C ALA A 52 0.48 8.90 1.80
N ASP A 53 0.62 8.67 0.49
CA ASP A 53 -0.36 7.97 -0.34
C ASP A 53 0.15 6.57 -0.58
N VAL A 54 -0.60 5.56 -0.10
CA VAL A 54 -0.30 4.16 -0.38
C VAL A 54 -1.35 3.65 -1.35
N GLU A 55 -0.93 3.31 -2.57
CA GLU A 55 -1.80 2.76 -3.60
C GLU A 55 -1.61 1.24 -3.73
N TRP A 56 -2.72 0.52 -3.86
CA TRP A 56 -2.74 -0.89 -4.27
C TRP A 56 -3.46 -1.04 -5.60
N SER A 57 -2.82 -1.73 -6.53
CA SER A 57 -3.32 -2.03 -7.86
C SER A 57 -2.97 -3.48 -8.22
N ILE A 58 -3.67 -4.06 -9.20
CA ILE A 58 -3.26 -5.36 -9.72
C ILE A 58 -2.10 -5.16 -10.69
N LYS A 59 -1.00 -5.86 -10.43
CA LYS A 59 0.17 -5.96 -11.30
C LYS A 59 -0.23 -6.30 -12.74
N GLY A 60 0.33 -5.56 -13.71
CA GLY A 60 0.20 -5.87 -15.13
C GLY A 60 0.92 -7.18 -15.51
N GLU A 61 0.51 -7.82 -16.61
CA GLU A 61 1.11 -9.09 -17.06
C GLU A 61 2.61 -9.00 -17.35
N GLU A 62 3.08 -7.82 -17.76
CA GLU A 62 4.49 -7.56 -18.12
C GLU A 62 5.31 -6.95 -16.97
N GLU A 63 4.70 -6.68 -15.81
CA GLU A 63 5.38 -6.04 -14.69
C GLU A 63 6.15 -7.05 -13.83
N GLN A 64 7.36 -6.69 -13.45
CA GLN A 64 8.19 -7.47 -12.51
C GLN A 64 7.62 -7.40 -11.10
N ASP A 65 7.92 -8.41 -10.29
CA ASP A 65 7.54 -8.39 -8.88
C ASP A 65 8.26 -7.24 -8.18
N ASN A 66 7.48 -6.37 -7.55
CA ASN A 66 7.95 -5.19 -6.82
C ASN A 66 8.01 -5.41 -5.31
N MET A 67 7.67 -6.61 -4.83
CA MET A 67 7.60 -6.96 -3.41
C MET A 67 8.00 -8.42 -3.17
N THR A 68 8.67 -8.67 -2.05
CA THR A 68 8.91 -10.02 -1.51
C THR A 68 8.10 -10.16 -0.23
N ILE A 69 7.41 -11.30 -0.07
CA ILE A 69 6.67 -11.64 1.15
C ILE A 69 7.51 -12.70 1.88
N GLU A 70 7.92 -12.40 3.11
CA GLU A 70 8.64 -13.33 4.01
C GLU A 70 7.70 -14.03 4.98
#